data_AF-A0A1A6XPF2-F1
#
_entry.id   AF-A0A1A6XPF2-F1
#
_cell.length_a   1.000
_cell.length_b   1.000
_cell.length_c   1.000
_cell.angle_alpha   90.00
_cell.angle_beta   90.00
_cell.angle_gamma   90.00
#
_symmetry.space_group_name_H-M   'P 1'
#
loop_
_entity.id
_entity.type
_entity.pdbx_description
1 polymer ?
#
loop_
_entity_poly.entity_id
_entity_poly.type
_entity_poly.pdbx_seq_one_letter_code
_entity_poly.pdbx_strand_id
1 'polypeptide(L)' 'MWTLYLNDDFDEGETQLLFQGRKIVLRTASLLIALIAFTHTQRGYWPQGGDKFIATSWILFQSAQKLLGSNAVQQYM' A
#
# COMPACT_ATOMS: atom_id res chain seq x y z
N MET A 1 -3.09 -3.24 4.32
CA MET A 1 -2.85 -2.03 3.50
C MET A 1 -3.16 -2.36 2.05
N TRP A 2 -3.55 -1.37 1.28
CA TRP A 2 -3.66 -1.50 -0.16
C TRP A 2 -2.87 -0.39 -0.87
N THR A 3 -2.42 -0.69 -2.09
CA THR A 3 -1.76 0.26 -2.99
C THR A 3 -2.34 0.10 -4.39
N LEU A 4 -2.89 1.18 -4.94
CA LEU A 4 -3.36 1.28 -6.32
C LEU A 4 -2.30 2.01 -7.15
N TYR A 5 -1.92 1.43 -8.28
CA TYR A 5 -0.99 2.04 -9.23
C TYR A 5 -1.74 2.89 -10.23
N LEU A 6 -1.38 4.18 -10.33
CA LEU A 6 -2.12 5.17 -11.12
C LEU A 6 -1.51 5.41 -12.51
N ASN A 7 -0.28 4.98 -12.73
CA ASN A 7 0.44 5.08 -13.99
C ASN A 7 1.53 3.99 -14.09
N ASP A 8 2.06 3.78 -15.30
CA ASP A 8 3.11 2.80 -15.64
C ASP A 8 4.03 3.26 -16.79
N ASP A 9 4.14 4.57 -17.02
CA ASP A 9 5.00 5.23 -18.00
C ASP A 9 6.42 5.51 -17.46
N PHE A 10 7.02 4.51 -16.81
CA PHE A 10 8.40 4.55 -16.32
C PHE A 10 9.04 3.15 -16.32
N ASP A 11 10.37 3.12 -16.25
CA ASP A 11 11.13 1.89 -16.06
C ASP A 11 11.41 1.65 -14.57
N GLU A 12 11.62 0.39 -14.18
CA GLU A 12 11.83 -0.03 -12.79
C GLU A 12 10.66 0.34 -11.86
N GLY A 13 10.96 0.81 -10.63
CA GLY A 13 9.94 1.26 -9.69
C GLY A 13 9.08 0.15 -9.08
N GLU A 14 9.52 -1.11 -9.05
CA GLU A 14 8.71 -2.21 -8.53
C GLU A 14 8.35 -2.07 -7.04
N THR A 15 7.30 -2.78 -6.63
CA THR A 15 7.07 -3.06 -5.21
C THR A 15 7.62 -4.44 -4.87
N GLN A 16 8.58 -4.51 -3.95
CA GLN A 16 9.17 -5.76 -3.48
C GLN A 16 8.48 -6.24 -2.21
N LEU A 17 8.20 -7.55 -2.13
CA LEU A 17 7.84 -8.27 -0.90
C LEU A 17 9.08 -9.04 -0.43
N LEU A 18 9.78 -8.49 0.57
CA LEU A 18 11.14 -8.87 0.96
C LEU A 18 11.24 -10.36 1.34
N PHE A 19 10.42 -10.81 2.27
CA PHE A 19 10.46 -12.20 2.76
C PHE A 19 9.85 -13.23 1.80
N GLN A 20 9.14 -12.76 0.76
CA GLN A 20 8.61 -13.64 -0.28
C GLN A 20 9.56 -13.73 -1.49
N GLY A 21 10.63 -12.93 -1.52
CA GLY A 21 11.56 -12.88 -2.65
C GLY A 21 10.90 -12.42 -3.96
N ARG A 22 9.80 -11.66 -3.89
CA ARG A 22 9.02 -11.23 -5.06
C ARG A 22 9.17 -9.75 -5.33
N LYS A 23 9.29 -9.40 -6.61
CA LYS A 23 9.14 -8.04 -7.12
C LYS A 23 7.89 -7.98 -8.00
N ILE A 24 7.03 -7.01 -7.76
CA ILE A 24 5.79 -6.81 -8.49
C ILE A 24 6.01 -5.62 -9.42
N VAL A 25 5.97 -5.90 -10.72
CA VAL A 25 6.01 -4.88 -11.77
C VAL A 25 4.69 -4.12 -11.76
N LEU A 26 4.79 -2.80 -11.90
CA LEU A 26 3.63 -1.92 -11.85
C LEU A 26 2.90 -1.94 -13.19
N ARG A 27 1.57 -1.93 -13.09
CA ARG A 27 0.68 -1.74 -14.23
C ARG A 27 -0.44 -0.83 -13.78
N THR A 28 -0.80 0.13 -14.63
CA THR A 28 -1.88 1.07 -14.36
C THR A 28 -3.16 0.32 -13.99
N ALA A 29 -3.88 0.84 -12.99
CA ALA A 29 -5.10 0.26 -12.42
C ALA A 29 -4.95 -1.09 -11.69
N SER A 30 -3.73 -1.59 -11.48
CA SER A 30 -3.51 -2.77 -10.65
C SER A 30 -3.58 -2.43 -9.15
N LEU A 31 -4.21 -3.31 -8.37
CA LEU A 31 -4.36 -3.19 -6.92
C LEU A 31 -3.52 -4.24 -6.21
N LEU A 32 -2.58 -3.79 -5.38
CA LEU A 32 -1.84 -4.62 -4.44
C LEU A 32 -2.54 -4.59 -3.08
N ILE A 33 -2.81 -5.76 -2.49
CA ILE A 33 -3.29 -5.89 -1.11
C ILE A 33 -2.24 -6.69 -0.32
N ALA A 34 -1.80 -6.12 0.80
CA ALA A 34 -0.79 -6.74 1.67
C ALA A 34 -1.19 -6.59 3.15
N LEU A 35 -0.99 -7.67 3.92
CA LEU A 35 -1.15 -7.66 5.37
C LEU A 35 -0.05 -6.80 6.00
N ILE A 36 -0.38 -6.05 7.06
CA ILE A 36 0.64 -5.38 7.88
C ILE A 36 1.19 -6.42 8.86
N ALA A 37 2.05 -7.28 8.35
CA ALA A 37 2.69 -8.35 9.08
C ALA A 37 4.07 -8.62 8.49
N PHE A 38 4.95 -9.27 9.27
CA PHE A 38 6.33 -9.52 8.85
C PHE A 38 6.42 -10.29 7.51
N THR A 39 5.49 -11.20 7.22
CA THR A 39 5.48 -11.98 5.96
C THR A 39 5.29 -11.14 4.70
N HIS A 40 4.88 -9.88 4.84
CA HIS A 40 4.58 -8.94 3.76
C HIS A 40 5.38 -7.64 3.89
N THR A 41 6.55 -7.66 4.55
CA THR A 41 7.47 -6.52 4.54
C THR A 41 7.75 -6.08 3.11
N GLN A 42 7.36 -4.85 2.81
CA GLN A 42 7.36 -4.30 1.46
C GLN A 42 8.35 -3.15 1.31
N ARG A 43 8.89 -2.99 0.11
CA ARG A 43 9.78 -1.88 -0.27
C ARG A 43 9.36 -1.35 -1.63
N GLY A 44 9.27 -0.03 -1.77
CA GLY A 44 9.17 0.62 -3.07
C GLY A 44 10.56 0.85 -3.66
N TYR A 45 10.76 0.49 -4.92
CA TYR A 45 11.93 0.90 -5.70
C TYR A 45 11.70 2.25 -6.37
N TRP A 46 12.80 2.94 -6.69
CA TRP A 46 12.80 4.20 -7.41
C TRP A 46 12.44 3.95 -8.88
N PRO A 47 11.52 4.73 -9.49
CA PRO A 47 11.30 4.70 -10.92
C PRO A 47 12.47 5.37 -11.67
N GLN A 48 12.67 4.99 -12.93
CA GLN A 48 13.58 5.63 -13.87
C GLN A 48 12.79 6.15 -15.07
N GLY A 49 13.18 7.31 -15.58
CA GLY A 49 12.57 7.87 -16.81
C GLY A 49 11.16 8.44 -16.66
N GLY A 50 10.62 8.55 -15.44
CA GLY A 50 9.30 9.11 -15.18
C GLY A 50 8.95 9.17 -13.69
N ASP A 51 7.79 9.75 -13.39
CA ASP A 51 7.24 9.81 -12.04
C ASP A 51 6.37 8.60 -11.75
N LYS A 52 6.35 8.16 -10.50
CA LYS A 52 5.50 7.06 -10.04
C LYS A 52 4.40 7.59 -9.13
N PHE A 53 3.15 7.44 -9.57
CA PHE A 53 1.97 7.82 -8.83
C PHE A 53 1.25 6.59 -8.26
N ILE A 54 0.99 6.64 -6.95
CA ILE A 54 0.24 5.62 -6.24
C ILE A 54 -0.82 6.25 -5.34
N ALA A 55 -1.94 5.56 -5.16
CA ALA A 55 -2.84 5.80 -4.05
C ALA A 55 -2.69 4.67 -3.03
N THR A 56 -2.64 4.99 -1.75
CA THR A 56 -2.53 3.98 -0.69
C THR A 56 -3.37 4.37 0.52
N SER A 57 -3.90 3.36 1.21
CA SER A 57 -4.52 3.54 2.51
C SER A 57 -4.44 2.28 3.35
N TRP A 58 -4.82 2.44 4.61
CA TRP A 58 -4.79 1.41 5.64
C TRP A 58 -6.22 1.03 5.98
N ILE A 59 -6.45 -0.28 6.10
CA ILE A 59 -7.74 -0.83 6.52
C ILE A 59 -7.52 -1.43 7.89
N LEU A 60 -8.27 -0.94 8.88
CA LEU A 60 -8.30 -1.54 10.20
C LEU A 60 -9.06 -2.88 10.13
N PHE A 61 -8.59 -3.88 10.86
CA PHE A 61 -9.29 -5.17 10.94
C PHE A 61 -10.66 -5.07 11.63
N GLN A 62 -10.85 -4.06 12.48
CA GLN A 62 -12.10 -3.72 13.15
C GLN A 62 -12.36 -2.23 12.99
N SER A 63 -13.62 -1.79 13.12
CA SER A 63 -13.93 -0.36 13.07
C SER A 63 -13.19 0.43 14.15
N ALA A 64 -12.89 1.70 13.88
CA ALA A 64 -12.27 2.57 14.85
C ALA A 64 -13.10 2.68 16.14
N GLN A 65 -14.43 2.68 16.07
CA GLN A 65 -15.28 2.70 17.26
C GLN A 65 -15.07 1.47 18.15
N LYS A 66 -14.87 0.28 17.56
CA LYS A 66 -14.63 -0.95 18.34
C LYS A 66 -13.24 -0.98 18.96
N LEU A 67 -12.24 -0.40 18.30
CA LEU A 67 -10.86 -0.38 18.77
C LEU A 67 -10.57 0.74 19.78
N LEU A 68 -11.14 1.92 19.56
CA LEU A 68 -10.85 3.15 20.31
C LEU A 68 -11.98 3.55 21.27
N GLY A 69 -13.17 2.96 21.13
CA GLY A 69 -14.39 3.37 21.84
C GLY A 69 -15.12 4.51 21.14
N SER A 70 -16.46 4.53 21.24
CA SER A 70 -17.32 5.47 20.51
C SER A 70 -17.04 6.95 20.84
N ASN A 71 -16.77 7.26 22.11
CA ASN A 71 -16.50 8.62 22.56
C ASN A 71 -15.18 9.17 21.99
N ALA A 72 -14.19 8.31 21.75
CA ALA A 72 -12.90 8.72 21.20
C ALA A 72 -13.00 9.07 19.71
N VAL A 73 -13.90 8.44 18.96
CA VAL A 73 -14.05 8.69 17.52
C VAL A 73 -14.79 10.00 17.25
N GLN A 74 -15.76 10.38 18.09
CA GLN A 74 -16.51 11.64 17.98
C GLN A 74 -15.66 12.90 18.19
N GLN A 75 -14.49 12.79 18.83
CA GLN A 75 -13.61 13.93 19.08
C GLN A 75 -12.80 14.38 17.84
N TYR A 76 -12.70 13.53 16.81
CA TYR A 76 -11.85 13.76 15.62
C TYR A 76 -12.64 13.86 14.30
N MET A 77 -13.98 13.94 14.39
CA MET A 77 -14.88 14.18 13.26
C MET A 77 -15.61 15.50 13.47
#